data_AF-A0A3D2VAZ5-F1
#
_entry.id   AF-A0A3D2VAZ5-F1
#
_cell.length_a   1.000
_cell.length_b   1.000
_cell.length_c   1.000
_cell.angle_alpha   90.00
_cell.angle_beta   90.00
_cell.angle_gamma   90.00
#
_symmetry.space_group_name_H-M   'P 1'
#
loop_
_entity.id
_entity.type
_entity.pdbx_description
1 polymer ?
#
loop_
_entity_poly.entity_id
_entity_poly.type
_entity_poly.pdbx_seq_one_letter_code
_entity_poly.pdbx_strand_id
1 'polypeptide(L)'
;MRIHWFKSIALLGLFVGCLFISKADAQRHPESAGASSYYRPDADRTPAWRKRPQPFLRGPMDRTERGQHRLFLNADDGVGYLNYANEKYQLYYRETIPWLILAGRPFFMRNVQWDRMGNYMGGGFQRVFAFEETRGDIDGVGSSYIDHKGWGLRIGHFAYKNWNWTSTVGDDVRTTFTPLTLIQSHLPTARIDIDRNGKDELTLIYTRGGTGKFSYWGRNPGDTIDPFPVITYGLHWQHQFGDYAKVGTTFLNQLMSSPGSRRSDSWQGDLPYEMVGPKTIKVFVADDSPKEDNASALVFGVDIEITGLVNDEKVKLTSVRNVSGYDSRLEPISVEGGTITASGAREATGSAPVVYEFSIPSDVTVRSARFGVDAAGDFRIGVRQVHGLYYTDRKGALKEKDAEWPASFVPSAAVGRDPFKWYIEEGEEPYFTVYRSEGRDRGRETVWVDHGIPTGQRLASIDWTAKLAGLDLSGEISRNNQSFMYPIGNNEGERNASESIAYWLNIKKTLVRGLYLGAEIYRMDPDYSGG
;
A
#
# COMPACT_ATOMS: atom_id res chain seq x y z
N MET A 1 13.81 -36.76 -17.01
CA MET A 1 12.95 -35.58 -17.31
C MET A 1 13.02 -34.60 -16.15
N ARG A 2 14.10 -33.83 -16.09
CA ARG A 2 14.46 -32.98 -14.94
C ARG A 2 15.26 -31.77 -15.47
N ILE A 3 15.12 -30.62 -14.82
CA ILE A 3 16.02 -29.46 -14.83
C ILE A 3 15.91 -28.44 -15.99
N HIS A 4 15.31 -28.75 -17.14
CA HIS A 4 15.26 -27.75 -18.24
C HIS A 4 14.21 -26.63 -18.11
N TRP A 5 13.14 -26.80 -17.33
CA TRP A 5 12.09 -25.78 -17.20
C TRP A 5 12.46 -24.59 -16.28
N PHE A 6 13.27 -24.82 -15.24
CA PHE A 6 13.61 -23.77 -14.26
C PHE A 6 14.70 -22.80 -14.74
N LYS A 7 15.60 -23.22 -15.65
CA LYS A 7 16.62 -22.32 -16.22
C LYS A 7 16.03 -21.27 -17.16
N SER A 8 14.91 -21.57 -17.82
CA SER A 8 14.26 -20.67 -18.76
C SER A 8 13.56 -19.48 -18.08
N ILE A 9 13.10 -19.65 -16.84
CA ILE A 9 12.41 -18.58 -16.09
C ILE A 9 13.42 -17.57 -15.52
N ALA A 10 14.56 -18.04 -15.00
CA ALA A 10 15.62 -17.17 -14.49
C ALA A 10 16.32 -16.35 -15.58
N LEU A 11 16.47 -16.90 -16.79
CA LEU A 11 17.02 -16.18 -17.94
C LEU A 11 16.03 -15.16 -18.54
N LEU A 12 14.71 -15.39 -18.43
CA LEU A 12 13.69 -14.43 -18.87
C LEU A 12 13.66 -13.20 -17.95
N GLY A 13 13.83 -13.38 -16.63
CA GLY A 13 13.87 -12.28 -15.66
C GLY A 13 15.07 -11.34 -15.86
N LEU A 14 16.22 -11.88 -16.27
CA LEU A 14 17.45 -11.11 -16.50
C LEU A 14 17.41 -10.28 -17.80
N PHE A 15 16.67 -10.71 -18.82
CA PHE A 15 16.56 -9.98 -20.10
C PHE A 15 15.51 -8.88 -20.11
N VAL A 16 14.48 -8.95 -19.26
CA VAL A 16 13.44 -7.91 -19.17
C VAL A 16 13.93 -6.68 -18.38
N GLY A 17 14.89 -6.84 -17.46
CA GLY A 17 15.44 -5.73 -16.67
C GLY A 17 16.31 -4.73 -17.45
N CYS A 18 16.96 -5.16 -18.54
CA CYS A 18 17.90 -4.32 -19.29
C CYS A 18 17.26 -3.45 -20.39
N LEU A 19 15.97 -3.62 -20.70
CA LEU A 19 15.33 -2.93 -21.83
C LEU A 19 14.55 -1.65 -21.46
N PHE A 20 14.57 -1.21 -20.20
CA PHE A 20 13.71 -0.10 -19.72
C PHE A 20 14.44 1.04 -18.98
N ILE A 21 15.76 1.20 -19.18
CA ILE A 21 16.49 2.34 -18.61
C ILE A 21 16.23 3.60 -19.47
N SER A 22 15.21 4.39 -19.13
CA SER A 22 15.13 5.79 -19.55
C SER A 22 16.01 6.68 -18.67
N LYS A 23 16.23 7.93 -19.08
CA LYS A 23 17.15 8.88 -18.42
C LYS A 23 16.89 8.95 -16.90
N ALA A 24 17.87 8.51 -16.13
CA ALA A 24 17.89 8.69 -14.68
C ALA A 24 18.33 10.13 -14.37
N ASP A 25 17.51 10.89 -13.66
CA ASP A 25 17.94 12.15 -13.08
C ASP A 25 18.78 11.86 -11.83
N ALA A 26 20.06 12.24 -11.91
CA ALA A 26 20.99 12.12 -10.79
C ALA A 26 20.69 13.20 -9.75
N GLN A 27 19.99 12.85 -8.66
CA GLN A 27 19.79 13.76 -7.53
C GLN A 27 21.08 13.83 -6.69
N ARG A 28 21.56 15.05 -6.41
CA ARG A 28 22.78 15.29 -5.62
C ARG A 28 22.57 14.90 -4.15
N HIS A 29 23.62 14.37 -3.54
CA HIS A 29 23.65 13.87 -2.16
C HIS A 29 23.34 14.98 -1.12
N PRO A 30 22.47 14.74 -0.11
CA PRO A 30 22.08 15.74 0.92
C PRO A 30 23.24 16.28 1.76
N GLU A 31 24.32 15.51 1.92
CA GLU A 31 25.49 15.95 2.69
C GLU A 31 26.32 17.05 1.99
N SER A 32 26.00 17.36 0.73
CA SER A 32 26.58 18.52 0.03
C SER A 32 25.94 19.87 0.43
N ALA A 33 24.87 19.86 1.25
CA ALA A 33 24.14 21.06 1.71
C ALA A 33 24.73 21.71 2.98
N GLY A 34 25.96 21.35 3.37
CA GLY A 34 26.67 21.92 4.52
C GLY A 34 26.32 21.28 5.87
N ALA A 35 27.04 21.68 6.91
CA ALA A 35 26.91 21.08 8.24
C ALA A 35 25.49 21.24 8.82
N SER A 36 24.95 20.13 9.32
CA SER A 36 23.70 20.08 10.08
C SER A 36 23.62 21.21 11.11
N SER A 37 22.45 21.84 11.21
CA SER A 37 22.16 22.93 12.15
C SER A 37 22.44 22.57 13.61
N TYR A 38 22.54 21.28 13.92
CA TYR A 38 22.93 20.75 15.22
C TYR A 38 24.34 21.19 15.69
N TYR A 39 25.26 21.49 14.76
CA TYR A 39 26.66 21.83 15.09
C TYR A 39 26.99 23.33 15.01
N ARG A 40 25.98 24.19 14.83
CA ARG A 40 26.19 25.65 14.76
C ARG A 40 26.21 26.27 16.17
N PRO A 41 27.28 26.97 16.59
CA PRO A 41 27.40 27.55 17.95
C PRO A 41 26.31 28.58 18.29
N ASP A 42 25.72 29.16 17.25
CA ASP A 42 24.71 30.22 17.19
C ASP A 42 23.27 29.68 17.02
N ALA A 43 23.08 28.35 16.96
CA ALA A 43 21.75 27.76 16.84
C ALA A 43 20.97 27.83 18.17
N ASP A 44 19.78 28.43 18.10
CA ASP A 44 18.82 28.49 19.19
C ASP A 44 18.46 27.07 19.69
N ARG A 45 18.87 26.78 20.93
CA ARG A 45 18.83 25.49 21.61
C ARG A 45 17.44 25.11 22.16
N THR A 46 16.39 25.86 21.84
CA THR A 46 15.05 25.42 22.23
C THR A 46 14.72 24.07 21.57
N PRO A 47 14.23 23.07 22.34
CA PRO A 47 13.93 21.74 21.81
C PRO A 47 12.98 21.80 20.62
N ALA A 48 13.28 21.04 19.58
CA ALA A 48 12.58 21.08 18.29
C ALA A 48 11.06 20.79 18.36
N TRP A 49 10.54 20.33 19.50
CA TRP A 49 9.11 20.11 19.74
C TRP A 49 8.37 21.37 20.23
N ARG A 50 9.07 22.37 20.78
CA ARG A 50 8.48 23.66 21.24
C ARG A 50 8.41 24.74 20.16
N LYS A 51 9.17 24.61 19.07
CA LYS A 51 9.16 25.54 17.93
C LYS A 51 8.16 25.19 16.83
N ARG A 52 7.36 24.13 17.03
CA ARG A 52 6.46 23.62 15.98
C ARG A 52 5.17 24.43 16.01
N PRO A 53 4.75 25.08 14.91
CA PRO A 53 3.36 25.48 14.77
C PRO A 53 2.46 24.23 14.92
N GLN A 54 1.29 24.42 15.54
CA GLN A 54 0.29 23.40 15.87
C GLN A 54 -0.13 22.51 14.68
N PRO A 55 -0.95 21.47 14.96
CA PRO A 55 -0.56 20.16 15.45
C PRO A 55 -0.10 19.22 14.31
N PHE A 56 0.54 18.14 14.72
CA PHE A 56 1.25 17.16 13.91
C PHE A 56 0.28 16.34 13.02
N LEU A 57 0.15 16.71 11.74
CA LEU A 57 -0.68 16.07 10.72
C LEU A 57 0.23 15.29 9.73
N ARG A 58 0.21 13.95 9.76
CA ARG A 58 0.88 13.10 8.75
C ARG A 58 -0.12 12.53 7.75
N GLY A 59 -0.50 13.23 6.68
CA GLY A 59 -1.19 12.60 5.55
C GLY A 59 -0.38 11.42 4.94
N PRO A 60 -0.85 10.78 3.85
CA PRO A 60 0.02 9.96 3.01
C PRO A 60 1.21 10.86 2.67
N MET A 61 2.40 10.44 3.07
CA MET A 61 3.60 11.28 2.97
C MET A 61 3.77 11.77 1.54
N ASP A 62 4.15 13.05 1.40
CA ASP A 62 4.56 13.68 0.14
C ASP A 62 5.54 12.76 -0.60
N ARG A 63 5.53 12.73 -1.94
CA ARG A 63 6.48 11.96 -2.76
C ARG A 63 7.94 12.23 -2.36
N THR A 64 8.24 13.46 -1.93
CA THR A 64 9.57 13.88 -1.47
C THR A 64 9.87 13.38 -0.06
N GLU A 65 8.92 13.47 0.86
CA GLU A 65 9.05 12.92 2.23
C GLU A 65 9.15 11.37 2.23
N ARG A 66 8.46 10.69 1.31
CA ARG A 66 8.56 9.23 1.10
C ARG A 66 9.98 8.80 0.72
N GLY A 67 10.69 9.62 -0.06
CA GLY A 67 12.10 9.39 -0.41
C GLY A 67 13.04 9.78 0.73
N GLN A 68 12.80 10.90 1.42
CA GLN A 68 13.69 11.44 2.46
C GLN A 68 13.78 10.58 3.73
N HIS A 69 12.74 9.81 4.06
CA HIS A 69 12.75 8.89 5.21
C HIS A 69 13.25 7.48 4.87
N ARG A 70 13.51 7.20 3.59
CA ARG A 70 14.22 5.99 3.15
C ARG A 70 15.67 6.35 2.93
N LEU A 71 16.40 6.57 4.03
CA LEU A 71 17.86 6.53 4.00
C LEU A 71 18.26 5.09 3.68
N PHE A 72 18.22 4.70 2.41
CA PHE A 72 18.58 3.37 1.91
C PHE A 72 20.06 3.03 2.20
N LEU A 73 20.90 4.04 2.44
CA LEU A 73 22.28 3.89 2.94
C LEU A 73 22.37 3.67 4.47
N ASN A 74 21.27 3.76 5.20
CA ASN A 74 21.17 3.53 6.64
C ASN A 74 19.92 2.73 7.03
N ALA A 75 19.40 1.90 6.11
CA ALA A 75 18.38 0.89 6.41
C ALA A 75 19.03 -0.31 7.13
N ASP A 76 19.76 -0.02 8.20
CA ASP A 76 19.93 -0.97 9.30
C ASP A 76 18.76 -0.71 10.29
N ASP A 77 17.52 -0.76 9.79
CA ASP A 77 16.42 -1.25 10.62
C ASP A 77 16.71 -2.75 10.77
N GLY A 78 17.62 -3.05 11.69
CA GLY A 78 18.51 -4.22 11.66
C GLY A 78 17.85 -5.58 11.84
N VAL A 79 16.54 -5.72 11.65
CA VAL A 79 15.88 -7.02 11.67
C VAL A 79 14.73 -7.07 10.66
N GLY A 80 15.00 -7.48 9.42
CA GLY A 80 13.96 -8.05 8.57
C GLY A 80 13.51 -9.41 9.14
N TYR A 81 12.20 -9.67 9.21
CA TYR A 81 11.70 -10.97 9.70
C TYR A 81 11.21 -11.85 8.54
N LEU A 82 12.18 -12.51 7.92
CA LEU A 82 12.00 -13.59 6.97
C LEU A 82 12.63 -14.84 7.59
N ASN A 83 11.80 -15.63 8.26
CA ASN A 83 12.28 -16.79 9.02
C ASN A 83 12.37 -18.05 8.13
N TYR A 84 11.51 -18.19 7.11
CA TYR A 84 11.47 -19.35 6.21
C TYR A 84 11.46 -20.73 6.90
N ALA A 85 11.09 -20.80 8.18
CA ALA A 85 11.21 -21.98 9.03
C ALA A 85 12.67 -22.42 9.35
N ASN A 86 13.68 -21.57 9.10
CA ASN A 86 15.07 -21.82 9.51
C ASN A 86 15.25 -21.75 11.04
N GLU A 87 14.49 -20.86 11.68
CA GLU A 87 14.50 -20.65 13.12
C GLU A 87 13.10 -20.80 13.74
N LYS A 88 13.06 -20.94 15.08
CA LYS A 88 11.78 -20.85 15.82
C LYS A 88 11.15 -19.47 15.57
N TYR A 89 9.82 -19.43 15.37
CA TYR A 89 9.11 -18.18 15.07
C TYR A 89 9.40 -17.08 16.11
N GLN A 90 9.95 -15.95 15.65
CA GLN A 90 10.25 -14.78 16.46
C GLN A 90 9.06 -13.81 16.45
N LEU A 91 8.61 -13.40 17.64
CA LEU A 91 7.53 -12.43 17.80
C LEU A 91 8.02 -11.01 17.50
N TYR A 92 7.15 -10.17 16.93
CA TYR A 92 7.45 -8.76 16.67
C TYR A 92 7.79 -7.94 17.94
N TYR A 93 7.25 -8.30 19.10
CA TYR A 93 7.54 -7.64 20.37
C TYR A 93 8.90 -7.99 21.00
N ARG A 94 9.64 -8.96 20.43
CA ARG A 94 10.94 -9.36 21.00
C ARG A 94 11.94 -8.21 20.96
N GLU A 95 11.79 -7.29 20.02
CA GLU A 95 12.80 -6.27 19.68
C GLU A 95 12.33 -4.83 19.93
N THR A 96 11.13 -4.60 20.45
CA THR A 96 10.71 -3.24 20.82
C THR A 96 11.60 -2.72 21.95
N ILE A 97 12.43 -1.75 21.56
CA ILE A 97 13.49 -1.20 22.37
C ILE A 97 12.88 -0.51 23.60
N PRO A 98 13.37 -0.78 24.83
CA PRO A 98 12.77 -0.29 26.08
C PRO A 98 12.57 1.23 26.19
N TRP A 99 13.29 2.05 25.41
CA TRP A 99 13.21 3.52 25.48
C TRP A 99 12.16 4.16 24.56
N LEU A 100 11.55 3.42 23.63
CA LEU A 100 10.54 3.98 22.72
C LEU A 100 9.14 4.07 23.36
N ILE A 101 8.95 3.44 24.53
CA ILE A 101 7.71 3.54 25.32
C ILE A 101 7.98 4.49 26.48
N LEU A 102 7.58 5.76 26.35
CA LEU A 102 7.68 6.80 27.41
C LEU A 102 7.03 6.38 28.75
N ALA A 103 6.16 5.37 28.75
CA ALA A 103 5.51 4.81 29.94
C ALA A 103 6.19 3.55 30.53
N GLY A 104 7.30 3.08 29.94
CA GLY A 104 7.88 1.77 30.24
C GLY A 104 7.01 0.59 29.79
N ARG A 105 7.53 -0.65 29.88
CA ARG A 105 6.73 -1.85 29.57
C ARG A 105 5.53 -1.96 30.53
N PRO A 106 4.30 -2.21 30.04
CA PRO A 106 3.14 -2.49 30.89
C PRO A 106 3.46 -3.60 31.89
N PHE A 107 2.96 -3.50 33.13
CA PHE A 107 3.29 -4.43 34.23
C PHE A 107 3.06 -5.92 33.87
N PHE A 108 2.02 -6.24 33.11
CA PHE A 108 1.75 -7.62 32.65
C PHE A 108 2.78 -8.16 31.64
N MET A 109 3.63 -7.30 31.06
CA MET A 109 4.72 -7.65 30.15
C MET A 109 6.10 -7.70 30.85
N ARG A 110 6.18 -7.44 32.16
CA ARG A 110 7.44 -7.48 32.94
C ARG A 110 7.78 -8.86 33.51
N ASN A 111 6.89 -9.84 33.36
CA ASN A 111 7.07 -11.17 33.94
C ASN A 111 7.94 -12.05 33.05
N VAL A 112 9.22 -12.08 33.36
CA VAL A 112 10.14 -13.16 32.99
C VAL A 112 9.75 -14.39 33.80
N GLN A 113 9.26 -15.42 33.13
CA GLN A 113 8.95 -16.69 33.80
C GLN A 113 10.10 -17.66 33.61
N TRP A 114 10.42 -18.37 34.67
CA TRP A 114 11.37 -19.47 34.70
C TRP A 114 10.58 -20.73 35.08
N ASP A 115 10.88 -21.88 34.48
CA ASP A 115 10.27 -23.12 34.93
C ASP A 115 10.82 -23.55 36.30
N ARG A 116 10.27 -24.61 36.89
CA ARG A 116 10.73 -25.15 38.19
C ARG A 116 12.18 -25.69 38.16
N MET A 117 12.78 -25.82 36.99
CA MET A 117 14.16 -26.25 36.77
C MET A 117 15.10 -25.08 36.41
N GLY A 118 14.60 -23.84 36.39
CA GLY A 118 15.40 -22.66 36.08
C GLY A 118 15.61 -22.42 34.58
N ASN A 119 14.82 -23.05 33.70
CA ASN A 119 14.85 -22.74 32.27
C ASN A 119 14.11 -21.44 31.98
N TYR A 120 14.72 -20.57 31.18
CA TYR A 120 14.12 -19.31 30.76
C TYR A 120 12.89 -19.58 29.88
N MET A 121 11.70 -19.21 30.35
CA MET A 121 10.43 -19.38 29.61
C MET A 121 9.99 -18.13 28.85
N GLY A 122 10.81 -17.07 28.84
CA GLY A 122 10.50 -15.80 28.16
C GLY A 122 9.94 -14.72 29.09
N GLY A 123 10.26 -13.46 28.76
CA GLY A 123 9.69 -12.27 29.40
C GLY A 123 8.46 -11.75 28.69
N GLY A 124 7.31 -11.78 29.37
CA GLY A 124 6.12 -10.99 29.04
C GLY A 124 4.97 -11.73 28.33
N PHE A 125 4.96 -13.06 28.27
CA PHE A 125 3.98 -13.79 27.45
C PHE A 125 3.29 -14.92 28.22
N GLN A 126 1.95 -14.96 28.17
CA GLN A 126 1.18 -16.16 28.52
C GLN A 126 1.40 -17.22 27.44
N ARG A 127 2.52 -17.94 27.52
CA ARG A 127 2.68 -19.20 26.77
C ARG A 127 1.71 -20.19 27.39
N VAL A 128 0.64 -20.53 26.66
CA VAL A 128 -0.45 -21.35 27.20
C VAL A 128 0.06 -22.80 27.33
N PHE A 129 0.73 -23.29 26.28
CA PHE A 129 1.48 -24.55 26.31
C PHE A 129 2.40 -24.66 25.10
N ALA A 130 3.39 -25.55 25.19
CA ALA A 130 4.12 -26.02 24.04
C ALA A 130 4.44 -27.52 24.14
N PHE A 131 4.38 -28.19 23.01
CA PHE A 131 4.84 -29.57 22.85
C PHE A 131 6.03 -29.57 21.90
N GLU A 132 7.08 -30.29 22.23
CA GLU A 132 8.24 -30.48 21.37
C GLU A 132 8.51 -31.99 21.27
N GLU A 133 8.51 -32.51 20.05
CA GLU A 133 8.87 -33.89 19.73
C GLU A 133 10.20 -33.87 19.01
N THR A 134 11.12 -34.75 19.40
CA THR A 134 12.37 -34.99 18.68
C THR A 134 12.32 -36.40 18.06
N ARG A 135 12.76 -36.53 16.81
CA ARG A 135 12.76 -37.79 16.05
C ARG A 135 14.06 -37.95 15.27
N GLY A 136 14.68 -39.13 15.34
CA GLY A 136 15.83 -39.46 14.50
C GLY A 136 16.51 -40.76 14.95
N ASP A 137 17.29 -41.37 14.04
CA ASP A 137 18.22 -42.48 14.38
C ASP A 137 19.42 -41.98 15.22
N ILE A 138 19.54 -40.65 15.37
CA ILE A 138 20.54 -39.90 16.14
C ILE A 138 19.79 -38.74 16.81
N ASP A 139 20.11 -38.43 18.07
CA ASP A 139 19.50 -37.30 18.80
C ASP A 139 19.61 -35.99 18.00
N GLY A 140 18.49 -35.27 17.84
CA GLY A 140 18.44 -33.93 17.25
C GLY A 140 18.28 -33.83 15.72
N VAL A 141 18.11 -34.93 14.98
CA VAL A 141 18.02 -34.92 13.49
C VAL A 141 16.64 -34.49 12.95
N GLY A 142 15.62 -34.50 13.79
CA GLY A 142 14.28 -34.04 13.45
C GLY A 142 13.57 -33.52 14.69
N SER A 143 12.83 -32.44 14.53
CA SER A 143 12.05 -31.85 15.60
C SER A 143 10.69 -31.37 15.08
N SER A 144 9.70 -31.40 15.94
CA SER A 144 8.39 -30.80 15.72
C SER A 144 8.05 -30.05 16.97
N TYR A 145 7.48 -28.85 16.84
CA TYR A 145 6.89 -28.19 18.00
C TYR A 145 5.55 -27.55 17.68
N ILE A 146 4.69 -27.51 18.68
CA ILE A 146 3.47 -26.73 18.68
C ILE A 146 3.63 -25.70 19.80
N ASP A 147 3.45 -24.42 19.47
CA ASP A 147 3.55 -23.32 20.42
C ASP A 147 2.27 -22.48 20.38
N HIS A 148 1.64 -22.35 21.55
CA HIS A 148 0.48 -21.48 21.74
C HIS A 148 0.89 -20.25 22.54
N LYS A 149 0.91 -19.10 21.86
CA LYS A 149 1.36 -17.82 22.43
C LYS A 149 0.16 -16.88 22.56
N GLY A 150 -0.28 -16.61 23.78
CA GLY A 150 -1.52 -15.86 24.04
C GLY A 150 -2.78 -16.57 23.52
N TRP A 151 -3.92 -15.87 23.50
CA TRP A 151 -5.21 -16.44 23.11
C TRP A 151 -5.45 -16.44 21.58
N GLY A 152 -4.54 -15.86 20.79
CA GLY A 152 -4.78 -15.57 19.37
C GLY A 152 -3.65 -15.93 18.40
N LEU A 153 -2.53 -16.54 18.85
CA LEU A 153 -1.44 -16.96 17.95
C LEU A 153 -1.09 -18.43 18.16
N ARG A 154 -1.13 -19.20 17.06
CA ARG A 154 -0.83 -20.63 17.02
C ARG A 154 0.29 -20.88 16.02
N ILE A 155 1.31 -21.62 16.45
CA ILE A 155 2.47 -21.92 15.63
C ILE A 155 2.70 -23.43 15.66
N GLY A 156 2.76 -24.05 14.49
CA GLY A 156 3.22 -25.42 14.32
C GLY A 156 4.48 -25.41 13.47
N HIS A 157 5.52 -26.12 13.91
CA HIS A 157 6.79 -26.20 13.22
C HIS A 157 7.21 -27.65 13.09
N PHE A 158 7.85 -27.96 11.99
CA PHE A 158 8.39 -29.27 11.70
C PHE A 158 9.71 -29.12 10.93
N ALA A 159 10.72 -29.82 11.39
CA ALA A 159 12.03 -29.93 10.77
C ALA A 159 12.41 -31.40 10.68
N TYR A 160 12.76 -31.85 9.48
CA TYR A 160 13.30 -33.18 9.27
C TYR A 160 14.33 -33.18 8.14
N LYS A 161 15.58 -33.50 8.49
CA LYS A 161 16.72 -33.46 7.57
C LYS A 161 16.84 -32.07 6.94
N ASN A 162 16.61 -31.97 5.63
CA ASN A 162 16.77 -30.73 4.87
C ASN A 162 15.43 -30.12 4.47
N TRP A 163 14.37 -30.42 5.22
CA TRP A 163 13.04 -29.89 4.96
C TRP A 163 12.43 -29.38 6.26
N ASN A 164 12.17 -28.08 6.27
CA ASN A 164 11.62 -27.35 7.39
C ASN A 164 10.33 -26.67 6.93
N TRP A 165 9.29 -26.69 7.75
CA TRP A 165 8.12 -25.84 7.54
C TRP A 165 7.54 -25.36 8.85
N THR A 166 6.94 -24.17 8.81
CA THR A 166 6.25 -23.55 9.94
C THR A 166 4.90 -23.04 9.45
N SER A 167 3.82 -23.42 10.12
CA SER A 167 2.53 -22.78 9.96
C SER A 167 2.26 -21.87 11.16
N THR A 168 1.89 -20.62 10.87
CA THR A 168 1.56 -19.61 11.86
C THR A 168 0.16 -19.06 11.56
N VAL A 169 -0.74 -19.06 12.54
CA VAL A 169 -2.07 -18.49 12.41
C VAL A 169 -2.34 -17.58 13.59
N GLY A 170 -2.72 -16.33 13.34
CA GLY A 170 -3.14 -15.42 14.39
C GLY A 170 -3.39 -13.99 13.94
N ASP A 171 -3.70 -13.12 14.91
CA ASP A 171 -4.07 -11.72 14.67
C ASP A 171 -2.86 -10.77 14.54
N ASP A 172 -1.69 -11.14 15.08
CA ASP A 172 -0.48 -10.31 15.05
C ASP A 172 0.73 -11.08 14.49
N VAL A 173 0.62 -11.56 13.25
CA VAL A 173 1.74 -12.25 12.59
C VAL A 173 2.63 -11.21 11.92
N ARG A 174 3.91 -11.21 12.29
CA ARG A 174 4.94 -10.40 11.63
C ARG A 174 5.16 -10.98 10.24
N THR A 175 5.01 -10.16 9.21
CA THR A 175 5.10 -10.57 7.81
C THR A 175 5.86 -9.52 7.02
N THR A 176 6.99 -9.90 6.45
CA THR A 176 7.78 -9.09 5.55
C THR A 176 8.08 -9.95 4.33
N PHE A 177 7.90 -9.41 3.12
CA PHE A 177 8.39 -10.03 1.88
C PHE A 177 9.59 -9.24 1.37
N THR A 178 9.37 -8.01 0.91
CA THR A 178 10.43 -7.10 0.47
C THR A 178 10.07 -5.65 0.80
N PRO A 179 11.05 -4.72 0.78
CA PRO A 179 10.80 -3.30 1.04
C PRO A 179 9.83 -2.60 0.10
N LEU A 180 9.66 -3.08 -1.13
CA LEU A 180 8.70 -2.48 -2.07
C LEU A 180 7.32 -3.16 -2.08
N THR A 181 7.13 -4.32 -1.44
CA THR A 181 5.84 -5.04 -1.51
C THR A 181 5.06 -5.12 -0.19
N LEU A 182 5.64 -5.71 0.87
CA LEU A 182 4.92 -6.03 2.09
C LEU A 182 5.83 -6.02 3.31
N ILE A 183 5.52 -5.17 4.27
CA ILE A 183 6.13 -5.02 5.59
C ILE A 183 5.00 -4.71 6.59
N GLN A 184 4.51 -5.74 7.28
CA GLN A 184 3.51 -5.60 8.32
C GLN A 184 3.91 -6.35 9.60
N SER A 185 4.02 -5.60 10.70
CA SER A 185 4.35 -6.18 12.02
C SER A 185 3.17 -6.86 12.70
N HIS A 186 1.95 -6.53 12.29
CA HIS A 186 0.69 -6.94 12.91
C HIS A 186 -0.32 -7.36 11.84
N LEU A 187 0.00 -8.39 11.07
CA LEU A 187 -0.92 -8.90 10.06
C LEU A 187 -1.74 -10.05 10.64
N PRO A 188 -3.08 -9.93 10.71
CA PRO A 188 -3.95 -11.06 10.98
C PRO A 188 -3.90 -12.01 9.79
N THR A 189 -3.27 -13.17 9.89
CA THR A 189 -3.06 -14.06 8.72
C THR A 189 -2.85 -15.51 9.13
N ALA A 190 -3.15 -16.40 8.19
CA ALA A 190 -2.49 -17.68 8.11
C ALA A 190 -1.22 -17.53 7.26
N ARG A 191 -0.09 -18.03 7.76
CA ARG A 191 1.23 -17.96 7.12
C ARG A 191 1.84 -19.36 7.11
N ILE A 192 2.44 -19.76 6.00
CA ILE A 192 3.23 -20.98 5.89
C ILE A 192 4.63 -20.59 5.41
N ASP A 193 5.64 -20.95 6.17
CA ASP A 193 7.05 -20.84 5.82
C ASP A 193 7.61 -22.22 5.51
N ILE A 194 8.45 -22.32 4.49
CA ILE A 194 9.10 -23.53 4.05
C ILE A 194 10.56 -23.22 3.73
N ASP A 195 11.46 -24.04 4.24
CA ASP A 195 12.87 -24.06 3.84
C ASP A 195 13.24 -25.47 3.38
N ARG A 196 13.98 -25.52 2.28
CA ARG A 196 14.59 -26.72 1.75
C ARG A 196 16.10 -26.52 1.56
N ASN A 197 16.87 -27.23 2.38
CA ASN A 197 18.33 -27.23 2.42
C ASN A 197 18.99 -25.85 2.69
N GLY A 198 18.29 -24.86 3.25
CA GLY A 198 18.79 -23.48 3.35
C GLY A 198 19.03 -22.82 1.99
N LYS A 199 18.40 -23.35 0.92
CA LYS A 199 18.62 -22.89 -0.47
C LYS A 199 17.34 -22.44 -1.14
N ASP A 200 16.25 -23.16 -0.94
CA ASP A 200 14.94 -22.83 -1.47
C ASP A 200 14.03 -22.47 -0.30
N GLU A 201 13.65 -21.21 -0.24
CA GLU A 201 12.91 -20.61 0.86
C GLU A 201 11.59 -20.06 0.31
N LEU A 202 10.47 -20.36 0.95
CA LEU A 202 9.14 -19.95 0.51
C LEU A 202 8.29 -19.52 1.70
N THR A 203 7.63 -18.37 1.60
CA THR A 203 6.57 -17.95 2.50
C THR A 203 5.28 -17.75 1.72
N LEU A 204 4.17 -18.27 2.24
CA LEU A 204 2.81 -18.08 1.76
C LEU A 204 1.98 -17.38 2.83
N ILE A 205 1.09 -16.46 2.43
CA ILE A 205 0.14 -15.82 3.32
C ILE A 205 -1.28 -15.83 2.76
N TYR A 206 -2.25 -15.85 3.66
CA TYR A 206 -3.66 -15.66 3.37
C TYR A 206 -4.35 -14.97 4.55
N THR A 207 -5.03 -13.87 4.26
CA THR A 207 -5.81 -13.11 5.23
C THR A 207 -7.14 -12.65 4.63
N ARG A 208 -8.13 -12.49 5.51
CA ARG A 208 -9.44 -11.91 5.23
C ARG A 208 -9.59 -10.54 5.90
N GLY A 209 -8.49 -9.78 6.05
CA GLY A 209 -8.48 -8.50 6.76
C GLY A 209 -8.28 -8.65 8.27
N GLY A 210 -8.44 -7.55 9.02
CA GLY A 210 -8.04 -7.46 10.41
C GLY A 210 -9.07 -6.96 11.41
N THR A 211 -8.75 -7.10 12.70
CA THR A 211 -9.59 -6.67 13.82
C THR A 211 -9.95 -5.19 13.71
N GLY A 212 -11.22 -4.91 13.41
CA GLY A 212 -11.78 -3.55 13.38
C GLY A 212 -11.57 -2.75 12.08
N LYS A 213 -10.91 -3.31 11.04
CA LYS A 213 -10.77 -2.63 9.74
C LYS A 213 -11.00 -3.60 8.57
N PHE A 214 -11.82 -3.17 7.60
CA PHE A 214 -12.18 -3.83 6.34
C PHE A 214 -13.00 -5.12 6.44
N SER A 215 -12.43 -6.21 6.94
CA SER A 215 -13.11 -7.51 7.05
C SER A 215 -12.50 -8.34 8.18
N TYR A 216 -13.30 -9.23 8.77
CA TYR A 216 -12.93 -9.92 10.00
C TYR A 216 -13.05 -11.44 9.89
N TRP A 217 -12.09 -12.15 10.50
CA TRP A 217 -12.18 -13.57 10.77
C TRP A 217 -13.19 -13.78 11.89
N GLY A 218 -14.41 -14.28 11.60
CA GLY A 218 -15.43 -14.48 12.63
C GLY A 218 -14.85 -15.08 13.92
N ARG A 219 -14.94 -14.33 15.03
CA ARG A 219 -14.39 -14.68 16.35
C ARG A 219 -15.36 -15.56 17.10
N ASN A 220 -16.65 -15.25 16.94
CA ASN A 220 -17.70 -15.75 17.80
C ASN A 220 -18.72 -16.55 17.00
N PRO A 221 -19.27 -17.62 17.57
CA PRO A 221 -20.45 -18.26 17.04
C PRO A 221 -21.59 -17.24 16.87
N GLY A 222 -22.09 -17.09 15.63
CA GLY A 222 -23.15 -16.13 15.29
C GLY A 222 -22.68 -14.80 14.70
N ASP A 223 -21.37 -14.60 14.48
CA ASP A 223 -20.87 -13.44 13.73
C ASP A 223 -21.48 -13.42 12.31
N THR A 224 -21.95 -12.24 11.89
CA THR A 224 -22.52 -12.07 10.54
C THR A 224 -21.45 -12.29 9.48
N ILE A 225 -21.75 -13.15 8.51
CA ILE A 225 -20.87 -13.38 7.35
C ILE A 225 -20.77 -12.06 6.61
N ASP A 226 -19.56 -11.50 6.53
CA ASP A 226 -19.28 -10.34 5.70
C ASP A 226 -19.40 -10.75 4.21
N PRO A 227 -20.36 -10.21 3.45
CA PRO A 227 -20.57 -10.57 2.06
C PRO A 227 -19.55 -9.94 1.11
N PHE A 228 -18.75 -8.97 1.58
CA PHE A 228 -17.76 -8.25 0.77
C PHE A 228 -16.39 -8.19 1.45
N PRO A 229 -15.72 -9.32 1.71
CA PRO A 229 -14.47 -9.30 2.46
C PRO A 229 -13.30 -8.78 1.64
N VAL A 230 -12.39 -8.04 2.29
CA VAL A 230 -11.06 -7.77 1.75
C VAL A 230 -10.18 -8.99 2.01
N ILE A 231 -9.68 -9.59 0.93
CA ILE A 231 -8.82 -10.77 0.96
C ILE A 231 -7.44 -10.33 0.49
N THR A 232 -6.41 -10.71 1.25
CA THR A 232 -5.02 -10.61 0.80
C THR A 232 -4.38 -11.98 0.79
N TYR A 233 -3.74 -12.34 -0.31
CA TYR A 233 -2.92 -13.52 -0.42
C TYR A 233 -1.63 -13.19 -1.12
N GLY A 234 -0.58 -13.91 -0.77
CA GLY A 234 0.72 -13.65 -1.35
C GLY A 234 1.72 -14.76 -1.11
N LEU A 235 2.80 -14.69 -1.86
CA LEU A 235 3.93 -15.55 -1.74
C LEU A 235 5.23 -14.77 -1.92
N HIS A 236 6.26 -15.23 -1.26
CA HIS A 236 7.62 -14.81 -1.51
C HIS A 236 8.51 -16.05 -1.54
N TRP A 237 9.17 -16.28 -2.67
CA TRP A 237 10.10 -17.38 -2.87
C TRP A 237 11.50 -16.82 -3.07
N GLN A 238 12.50 -17.49 -2.52
CA GLN A 238 13.90 -17.11 -2.64
C GLN A 238 14.79 -18.32 -2.89
N HIS A 239 15.78 -18.15 -3.77
CA HIS A 239 16.77 -19.17 -4.11
C HIS A 239 18.21 -18.69 -3.93
N GLN A 240 19.02 -19.50 -3.27
CA GLN A 240 20.46 -19.28 -3.09
C GLN A 240 21.28 -20.02 -4.15
N PHE A 241 21.95 -19.26 -5.03
CA PHE A 241 22.88 -19.75 -6.04
C PHE A 241 24.32 -19.78 -5.50
N GLY A 242 24.75 -20.96 -5.04
CA GLY A 242 26.06 -21.11 -4.41
C GLY A 242 26.19 -20.22 -3.17
N ASP A 243 27.38 -19.69 -2.90
CA ASP A 243 27.60 -18.81 -1.72
C ASP A 243 27.60 -17.32 -2.10
N TYR A 244 27.31 -17.00 -3.36
CA TYR A 244 27.58 -15.68 -3.94
C TYR A 244 26.35 -14.92 -4.42
N ALA A 245 25.19 -15.56 -4.63
CA ALA A 245 24.00 -14.85 -5.08
C ALA A 245 22.71 -15.44 -4.53
N LYS A 246 21.75 -14.57 -4.25
CA LYS A 246 20.39 -14.89 -3.80
C LYS A 246 19.40 -14.11 -4.67
N VAL A 247 18.38 -14.77 -5.19
CA VAL A 247 17.31 -14.13 -5.99
C VAL A 247 15.97 -14.49 -5.39
N GLY A 248 15.12 -13.50 -5.19
CA GLY A 248 13.76 -13.65 -4.71
C GLY A 248 12.72 -13.17 -5.71
N THR A 249 11.52 -13.72 -5.59
CA THR A 249 10.34 -13.29 -6.33
C THR A 249 9.17 -13.18 -5.38
N THR A 250 8.46 -12.06 -5.43
CA THR A 250 7.30 -11.79 -4.60
C THR A 250 6.07 -11.60 -5.46
N PHE A 251 4.94 -12.12 -4.98
CA PHE A 251 3.62 -11.79 -5.49
C PHE A 251 2.67 -11.54 -4.31
N LEU A 252 1.95 -10.43 -4.34
CA LEU A 252 0.92 -10.09 -3.37
C LEU A 252 -0.32 -9.63 -4.14
N ASN A 253 -1.49 -10.11 -3.74
CA ASN A 253 -2.77 -9.62 -4.24
C ASN A 253 -3.69 -9.31 -3.07
N GLN A 254 -4.13 -8.07 -2.97
CA GLN A 254 -5.15 -7.61 -2.04
C GLN A 254 -6.37 -7.16 -2.84
N LEU A 255 -7.55 -7.69 -2.54
CA LEU A 255 -8.76 -7.38 -3.28
C LEU A 255 -9.99 -7.38 -2.40
N MET A 256 -10.99 -6.60 -2.79
CA MET A 256 -12.35 -6.71 -2.30
C MET A 256 -13.02 -7.88 -3.02
N SER A 257 -13.59 -8.84 -2.31
CA SER A 257 -14.24 -10.00 -2.91
C SER A 257 -15.75 -9.85 -2.81
N SER A 258 -16.51 -10.23 -3.84
CA SER A 258 -17.97 -10.37 -3.76
C SER A 258 -18.41 -11.78 -4.18
N PRO A 259 -18.26 -12.81 -3.32
CA PRO A 259 -18.56 -14.20 -3.69
C PRO A 259 -19.99 -14.44 -4.15
N GLY A 260 -20.94 -13.58 -3.77
CA GLY A 260 -22.34 -13.66 -4.20
C GLY A 260 -22.60 -13.11 -5.61
N SER A 261 -21.65 -12.36 -6.19
CA SER A 261 -21.81 -11.77 -7.52
C SER A 261 -21.42 -12.74 -8.63
N ARG A 262 -22.28 -12.88 -9.65
CA ARG A 262 -21.95 -13.64 -10.88
C ARG A 262 -20.83 -13.01 -11.70
N ARG A 263 -20.50 -11.74 -11.44
CA ARG A 263 -19.45 -10.95 -12.10
C ARG A 263 -18.24 -10.70 -11.19
N SER A 264 -18.12 -11.49 -10.11
CA SER A 264 -16.97 -11.41 -9.20
C SER A 264 -15.67 -11.75 -9.91
N ASP A 265 -14.60 -11.00 -9.61
CA ASP A 265 -13.26 -11.23 -10.16
C ASP A 265 -12.25 -11.41 -9.02
N SER A 266 -11.62 -12.60 -8.95
CA SER A 266 -10.64 -12.96 -7.91
C SER A 266 -9.23 -12.43 -8.15
N TRP A 267 -9.03 -11.63 -9.20
CA TRP A 267 -7.77 -10.97 -9.54
C TRP A 267 -7.86 -9.45 -9.43
N GLN A 268 -8.95 -8.87 -9.91
CA GLN A 268 -9.18 -7.42 -9.93
C GLN A 268 -10.03 -6.93 -8.75
N GLY A 269 -10.68 -7.84 -8.03
CA GLY A 269 -11.59 -7.52 -6.92
C GLY A 269 -12.93 -6.96 -7.40
N ASP A 270 -13.79 -6.52 -6.49
CA ASP A 270 -15.16 -6.09 -6.76
C ASP A 270 -15.52 -4.81 -6.01
N LEU A 271 -16.68 -4.22 -6.33
CA LEU A 271 -17.19 -3.11 -5.53
C LEU A 271 -17.56 -3.59 -4.13
N PRO A 272 -17.30 -2.76 -3.10
CA PRO A 272 -17.82 -3.05 -1.77
C PRO A 272 -19.32 -2.81 -1.79
N TYR A 273 -20.12 -3.75 -1.26
CA TYR A 273 -21.58 -3.67 -1.16
C TYR A 273 -22.33 -3.43 -2.49
N GLU A 274 -23.66 -3.48 -2.46
CA GLU A 274 -24.49 -3.18 -3.63
C GLU A 274 -24.52 -1.67 -3.87
N MET A 275 -23.49 -1.18 -4.56
CA MET A 275 -23.33 0.23 -4.92
C MET A 275 -24.36 0.65 -5.98
N VAL A 276 -25.00 1.80 -5.79
CA VAL A 276 -25.78 2.46 -6.85
C VAL A 276 -24.86 3.41 -7.61
N GLY A 277 -25.17 3.70 -8.87
CA GLY A 277 -24.49 4.75 -9.65
C GLY A 277 -24.37 6.07 -8.86
N PRO A 278 -23.26 6.81 -8.98
CA PRO A 278 -23.11 8.09 -8.31
C PRO A 278 -24.12 9.10 -8.87
N LYS A 279 -24.71 9.92 -8.00
CA LYS A 279 -25.53 11.09 -8.38
C LYS A 279 -24.65 12.25 -8.80
N THR A 280 -23.56 12.46 -8.07
CA THR A 280 -22.58 13.52 -8.35
C THR A 280 -21.17 12.97 -8.21
N ILE A 281 -20.27 13.54 -9.02
CA ILE A 281 -18.84 13.30 -8.95
C ILE A 281 -18.14 14.65 -8.88
N LYS A 282 -17.30 14.84 -7.87
CA LYS A 282 -16.42 16.01 -7.71
C LYS A 282 -15.00 15.62 -8.12
N VAL A 283 -14.39 16.43 -8.97
CA VAL A 283 -12.98 16.32 -9.39
C VAL A 283 -12.19 17.44 -8.73
N PHE A 284 -11.15 17.06 -7.99
CA PHE A 284 -10.25 17.93 -7.27
C PHE A 284 -8.95 18.04 -8.05
N VAL A 285 -8.50 19.24 -8.34
CA VAL A 285 -7.17 19.49 -8.92
C VAL A 285 -6.39 20.34 -7.92
N ALA A 286 -5.33 19.76 -7.37
CA ALA A 286 -4.51 20.38 -6.33
C ALA A 286 -3.05 20.46 -6.76
N ASP A 287 -2.33 21.40 -6.17
CA ASP A 287 -0.87 21.48 -6.26
C ASP A 287 -0.23 20.26 -5.55
N ASP A 288 0.75 19.65 -6.20
CA ASP A 288 1.53 18.51 -5.66
C ASP A 288 3.03 18.85 -5.55
N SER A 289 3.37 20.14 -5.62
CA SER A 289 4.73 20.64 -5.45
C SER A 289 5.24 20.45 -4.02
N PRO A 290 6.56 20.23 -3.82
CA PRO A 290 7.17 20.27 -2.50
C PRO A 290 6.88 21.61 -1.81
N LYS A 291 6.58 21.58 -0.50
CA LYS A 291 6.21 22.79 0.27
C LYS A 291 7.24 23.91 0.22
N GLU A 292 8.50 23.59 -0.04
CA GLU A 292 9.62 24.54 -0.10
C GLU A 292 9.66 25.33 -1.42
N ASP A 293 8.96 24.86 -2.46
CA ASP A 293 9.13 25.34 -3.83
C ASP A 293 8.25 26.53 -4.21
N ASN A 294 7.28 26.91 -3.36
CA ASN A 294 6.28 27.97 -3.61
C ASN A 294 5.74 27.96 -5.05
N ALA A 295 5.54 26.77 -5.61
CA ALA A 295 4.95 26.58 -6.93
C ALA A 295 3.43 26.47 -6.80
N SER A 296 2.74 26.53 -7.94
CA SER A 296 1.29 26.38 -8.03
C SER A 296 0.93 25.60 -9.28
N ALA A 297 -0.22 24.91 -9.20
CA ALA A 297 -0.83 24.26 -10.35
C ALA A 297 -1.84 25.20 -11.00
N LEU A 298 -1.83 25.30 -12.32
CA LEU A 298 -2.81 26.08 -13.07
C LEU A 298 -3.82 25.14 -13.72
N VAL A 299 -5.11 25.39 -13.52
CA VAL A 299 -6.21 24.57 -14.03
C VAL A 299 -7.04 25.38 -15.01
N PHE A 300 -7.14 24.91 -16.25
CA PHE A 300 -7.87 25.59 -17.33
C PHE A 300 -9.29 25.05 -17.49
N GLY A 301 -9.53 23.79 -17.16
CA GLY A 301 -10.84 23.16 -17.27
C GLY A 301 -10.82 21.68 -16.92
N VAL A 302 -12.01 21.13 -16.66
CA VAL A 302 -12.23 19.71 -16.51
C VAL A 302 -13.46 19.33 -17.32
N ASP A 303 -13.31 18.34 -18.17
CA ASP A 303 -14.37 17.73 -18.96
C ASP A 303 -14.68 16.31 -18.50
N ILE A 304 -15.90 15.83 -18.75
CA ILE A 304 -16.32 14.46 -18.49
C ILE A 304 -16.76 13.77 -19.79
N GLU A 305 -16.40 12.50 -19.94
CA GLU A 305 -16.98 11.56 -20.90
C GLU A 305 -17.63 10.41 -20.13
N ILE A 306 -18.87 10.05 -20.45
CA ILE A 306 -19.56 8.88 -19.87
C ILE A 306 -19.99 7.92 -20.97
N THR A 307 -19.91 6.62 -20.67
CA THR A 307 -20.47 5.56 -21.52
C THR A 307 -21.48 4.75 -20.71
N GLY A 308 -22.63 4.45 -21.30
CA GLY A 308 -23.73 3.82 -20.59
C GLY A 308 -24.85 3.34 -21.50
N LEU A 309 -26.02 3.14 -20.90
CA LEU A 309 -27.24 2.73 -21.59
C LEU A 309 -28.37 3.74 -21.37
N VAL A 310 -29.10 4.06 -22.43
CA VAL A 310 -30.39 4.78 -22.39
C VAL A 310 -31.40 3.92 -23.12
N ASN A 311 -32.47 3.49 -22.44
CA ASN A 311 -33.45 2.54 -22.99
C ASN A 311 -32.79 1.30 -23.63
N ASP A 312 -31.78 0.73 -22.95
CA ASP A 312 -30.94 -0.39 -23.41
C ASP A 312 -30.06 -0.14 -24.65
N GLU A 313 -30.08 1.06 -25.23
CA GLU A 313 -29.16 1.45 -26.30
C GLU A 313 -27.87 2.05 -25.74
N LYS A 314 -26.74 1.65 -26.32
CA LYS A 314 -25.43 2.18 -25.92
C LYS A 314 -25.30 3.64 -26.32
N VAL A 315 -24.95 4.48 -25.35
CA VAL A 315 -24.67 5.90 -25.57
C VAL A 315 -23.28 6.25 -25.07
N LYS A 316 -22.66 7.23 -25.74
CA LYS A 316 -21.46 7.93 -25.26
C LYS A 316 -21.82 9.42 -25.20
N LEU A 317 -21.72 10.01 -24.01
CA LEU A 317 -22.05 11.41 -23.77
C LEU A 317 -20.83 12.16 -23.21
N THR A 318 -20.73 13.46 -23.46
CA THR A 318 -19.58 14.27 -23.00
C THR A 318 -19.94 15.73 -22.72
N SER A 319 -19.18 16.39 -21.86
CA SER A 319 -19.20 17.86 -21.70
C SER A 319 -18.37 18.61 -22.75
N VAL A 320 -17.54 17.92 -23.53
CA VAL A 320 -16.65 18.57 -24.49
C VAL A 320 -17.47 19.17 -25.64
N ARG A 321 -17.47 20.50 -25.73
CA ARG A 321 -18.21 21.24 -26.75
C ARG A 321 -17.69 20.90 -28.15
N ASN A 322 -18.60 20.90 -29.13
CA ASN A 322 -18.32 20.59 -30.54
C ASN A 322 -17.84 19.15 -30.83
N VAL A 323 -18.06 18.21 -29.90
CA VAL A 323 -17.82 16.78 -30.10
C VAL A 323 -19.15 16.03 -30.17
N SER A 324 -19.20 14.96 -30.96
CA SER A 324 -20.37 14.08 -31.03
C SER A 324 -20.67 13.48 -29.65
N GLY A 325 -21.93 13.52 -29.23
CA GLY A 325 -22.34 13.11 -27.89
C GLY A 325 -22.29 14.23 -26.85
N TYR A 326 -22.05 15.50 -27.24
CA TYR A 326 -22.16 16.62 -26.31
C TYR A 326 -23.54 16.67 -25.64
N ASP A 327 -23.54 16.72 -24.31
CA ASP A 327 -24.73 16.89 -23.47
C ASP A 327 -24.46 17.99 -22.44
N SER A 328 -25.24 19.08 -22.51
CA SER A 328 -25.07 20.23 -21.61
C SER A 328 -25.32 19.91 -20.14
N ARG A 329 -26.01 18.80 -19.82
CA ARG A 329 -26.22 18.34 -18.44
C ARG A 329 -24.92 17.82 -17.80
N LEU A 330 -23.91 17.52 -18.61
CA LEU A 330 -22.59 17.07 -18.17
C LEU A 330 -21.60 18.22 -18.00
N GLU A 331 -21.97 19.47 -18.29
CA GLU A 331 -21.14 20.60 -17.90
C GLU A 331 -21.05 20.69 -16.35
N PRO A 332 -19.92 21.15 -15.78
CA PRO A 332 -19.79 21.28 -14.33
C PRO A 332 -20.91 22.15 -13.74
N ILE A 333 -21.61 21.64 -12.74
CA ILE A 333 -22.69 22.37 -12.05
C ILE A 333 -22.14 23.45 -11.10
N SER A 334 -20.91 23.25 -10.62
CA SER A 334 -20.16 24.22 -9.83
C SER A 334 -18.66 24.09 -10.08
N VAL A 335 -17.95 25.21 -9.97
CA VAL A 335 -16.49 25.28 -9.96
C VAL A 335 -16.03 26.14 -8.80
N GLU A 336 -15.44 25.51 -7.80
CA GLU A 336 -15.03 26.12 -6.53
C GLU A 336 -13.51 26.14 -6.38
N GLY A 337 -13.00 27.05 -5.55
CA GLY A 337 -11.58 27.15 -5.25
C GLY A 337 -10.73 27.76 -6.38
N GLY A 338 -9.47 28.01 -6.00
CA GLY A 338 -8.44 28.65 -6.81
C GLY A 338 -8.67 30.12 -7.15
N THR A 339 -7.56 30.85 -7.32
CA THR A 339 -7.60 32.26 -7.75
C THR A 339 -7.63 32.32 -9.27
N ILE A 340 -8.55 33.08 -9.86
CA ILE A 340 -8.60 33.27 -11.30
C ILE A 340 -7.44 34.17 -11.74
N THR A 341 -6.60 33.64 -12.62
CA THR A 341 -5.45 34.33 -13.20
C THR A 341 -5.86 35.11 -14.45
N ALA A 342 -4.99 36.01 -14.92
CA ALA A 342 -5.22 36.79 -16.14
C ALA A 342 -5.34 35.93 -17.42
N SER A 343 -4.82 34.69 -17.41
CA SER A 343 -4.95 33.74 -18.53
C SER A 343 -6.28 32.99 -18.54
N GLY A 344 -7.14 33.21 -17.54
CA GLY A 344 -8.39 32.48 -17.35
C GLY A 344 -8.23 31.15 -16.61
N ALA A 345 -7.00 30.74 -16.26
CA ALA A 345 -6.76 29.57 -15.43
C ALA A 345 -7.08 29.85 -13.96
N ARG A 346 -7.45 28.81 -13.21
CA ARG A 346 -7.55 28.83 -11.75
C ARG A 346 -6.26 28.29 -11.14
N GLU A 347 -5.66 29.08 -10.26
CA GLU A 347 -4.44 28.70 -9.55
C GLU A 347 -4.78 27.91 -8.27
N ALA A 348 -4.35 26.65 -8.20
CA ALA A 348 -4.35 25.84 -6.99
C ALA A 348 -3.00 26.01 -6.29
N THR A 349 -3.02 26.36 -5.00
CA THR A 349 -1.81 26.66 -4.22
C THR A 349 -1.82 25.82 -2.94
N GLY A 350 -0.75 25.06 -2.71
CA GLY A 350 -0.60 24.25 -1.50
C GLY A 350 -1.74 23.24 -1.31
N SER A 351 -2.43 23.29 -0.18
CA SER A 351 -3.49 22.34 0.16
C SER A 351 -4.88 22.68 -0.42
N ALA A 352 -5.05 23.85 -1.04
CA ALA A 352 -6.35 24.30 -1.54
C ALA A 352 -6.60 23.84 -2.99
N PRO A 353 -7.50 22.88 -3.24
CA PRO A 353 -7.81 22.41 -4.58
C PRO A 353 -8.78 23.34 -5.33
N VAL A 354 -8.75 23.27 -6.65
CA VAL A 354 -9.87 23.67 -7.51
C VAL A 354 -10.79 22.47 -7.66
N VAL A 355 -12.10 22.66 -7.46
CA VAL A 355 -13.09 21.58 -7.43
C VAL A 355 -14.13 21.79 -8.52
N TYR A 356 -14.32 20.77 -9.36
CA TYR A 356 -15.35 20.74 -10.40
C TYR A 356 -16.40 19.68 -10.02
N GLU A 357 -17.66 20.08 -9.88
CA GLU A 357 -18.75 19.15 -9.56
C GLU A 357 -19.59 18.84 -10.80
N PHE A 358 -19.87 17.55 -11.02
CA PHE A 358 -20.65 17.04 -12.13
C PHE A 358 -21.89 16.31 -11.60
N SER A 359 -23.05 16.57 -12.21
CA SER A 359 -24.27 15.78 -11.97
C SER A 359 -24.37 14.67 -13.02
N ILE A 360 -24.62 13.44 -12.58
CA ILE A 360 -24.78 12.30 -13.47
C ILE A 360 -26.26 12.19 -13.86
N PRO A 361 -26.61 12.20 -15.16
CA PRO A 361 -27.99 12.12 -15.60
C PRO A 361 -28.66 10.81 -15.14
N SER A 362 -29.80 10.91 -14.44
CA SER A 362 -30.51 9.77 -13.87
C SER A 362 -31.19 8.86 -14.90
N ASP A 363 -31.38 9.36 -16.12
CA ASP A 363 -31.91 8.64 -17.28
C ASP A 363 -30.86 7.77 -18.00
N VAL A 364 -29.59 7.86 -17.58
CA VAL A 364 -28.48 7.10 -18.15
C VAL A 364 -27.96 6.09 -17.14
N THR A 365 -27.96 4.80 -17.51
CA THR A 365 -27.27 3.77 -16.73
C THR A 365 -25.78 3.82 -17.08
N VAL A 366 -25.03 4.67 -16.37
CA VAL A 366 -23.59 4.87 -16.62
C VAL A 366 -22.78 3.64 -16.19
N ARG A 367 -21.89 3.19 -17.07
CA ARG A 367 -20.97 2.06 -16.83
C ARG A 367 -19.51 2.47 -16.76
N SER A 368 -19.15 3.62 -17.32
CA SER A 368 -17.84 4.22 -17.15
C SER A 368 -17.92 5.73 -17.27
N ALA A 369 -16.99 6.41 -16.59
CA ALA A 369 -16.77 7.84 -16.71
C ALA A 369 -15.27 8.10 -16.82
N ARG A 370 -14.89 9.13 -17.56
CA ARG A 370 -13.51 9.60 -17.74
C ARG A 370 -13.47 11.11 -17.64
N PHE A 371 -12.45 11.63 -16.98
CA PHE A 371 -12.27 13.07 -16.80
C PHE A 371 -11.05 13.56 -17.56
N GLY A 372 -11.23 14.58 -18.40
CA GLY A 372 -10.15 15.28 -19.09
C GLY A 372 -9.79 16.54 -18.31
N VAL A 373 -8.64 16.54 -17.65
CA VAL A 373 -8.16 17.68 -16.85
C VAL A 373 -7.11 18.42 -17.64
N ASP A 374 -7.38 19.69 -17.96
CA ASP A 374 -6.44 20.59 -18.63
C ASP A 374 -5.71 21.44 -17.59
N ALA A 375 -4.44 21.14 -17.34
CA ALA A 375 -3.66 21.73 -16.27
C ALA A 375 -2.19 21.95 -16.66
N ALA A 376 -1.47 22.78 -15.90
CA ALA A 376 -0.04 23.03 -16.04
C ALA A 376 0.65 23.05 -14.68
N GLY A 377 1.95 22.73 -14.66
CA GLY A 377 2.76 22.66 -13.44
C GLY A 377 2.66 21.30 -12.76
N ASP A 378 2.91 21.28 -11.45
CA ASP A 378 2.90 20.07 -10.64
C ASP A 378 1.56 19.88 -9.95
N PHE A 379 0.75 18.95 -10.44
CA PHE A 379 -0.61 18.77 -9.93
C PHE A 379 -0.92 17.33 -9.62
N ARG A 380 -1.94 17.15 -8.77
CA ARG A 380 -2.63 15.89 -8.54
C ARG A 380 -4.12 16.03 -8.79
N ILE A 381 -4.71 14.95 -9.28
CA ILE A 381 -6.15 14.85 -9.52
C ILE A 381 -6.74 13.90 -8.49
N GLY A 382 -7.79 14.35 -7.83
CA GLY A 382 -8.57 13.58 -6.87
C GLY A 382 -10.03 13.47 -7.27
N VAL A 383 -10.72 12.44 -6.79
CA VAL A 383 -12.15 12.26 -7.01
C VAL A 383 -12.89 12.00 -5.70
N ARG A 384 -14.14 12.47 -5.67
CA ARG A 384 -15.12 12.19 -4.63
C ARG A 384 -16.48 12.01 -5.29
N GLN A 385 -17.36 11.23 -4.70
CA GLN A 385 -18.68 10.97 -5.26
C GLN A 385 -19.74 10.80 -4.18
N VAL A 386 -20.99 11.09 -4.56
CA VAL A 386 -22.17 10.96 -3.72
C VAL A 386 -23.13 9.97 -4.36
N HIS A 387 -23.63 9.03 -3.57
CA HIS A 387 -24.56 7.97 -3.97
C HIS A 387 -25.86 8.08 -3.17
N GLY A 388 -27.00 7.83 -3.81
CA GLY A 388 -28.27 7.62 -3.11
C GLY A 388 -28.40 6.18 -2.66
N LEU A 389 -28.23 5.91 -1.36
CA LEU A 389 -28.48 4.58 -0.81
C LEU A 389 -29.89 4.50 -0.23
N TYR A 390 -30.61 3.47 -0.62
CA TYR A 390 -31.94 3.18 -0.09
C TYR A 390 -31.84 2.21 1.09
N TYR A 391 -32.55 2.53 2.17
CA TYR A 391 -32.65 1.67 3.34
C TYR A 391 -34.08 1.65 3.87
N THR A 392 -34.50 0.53 4.42
CA THR A 392 -35.78 0.42 5.11
C THR A 392 -35.60 0.86 6.56
N ASP A 393 -36.33 1.88 6.98
CA ASP A 393 -36.29 2.33 8.37
C ASP A 393 -36.97 1.35 9.34
N ARG A 394 -36.85 1.60 10.65
CA ARG A 394 -37.44 0.72 11.68
C ARG A 394 -38.97 0.58 11.59
N LYS A 395 -39.64 1.45 10.82
CA LYS A 395 -41.10 1.42 10.60
C LYS A 395 -41.47 0.74 9.28
N GLY A 396 -40.51 0.17 8.56
CA GLY A 396 -40.74 -0.48 7.27
C GLY A 396 -40.82 0.50 6.08
N ALA A 397 -40.55 1.79 6.28
CA ALA A 397 -40.58 2.77 5.19
C ALA A 397 -39.24 2.80 4.45
N LEU A 398 -39.29 2.74 3.11
CA LEU A 398 -38.10 2.95 2.29
C LEU A 398 -37.69 4.43 2.39
N LYS A 399 -36.44 4.66 2.77
CA LYS A 399 -35.83 5.99 2.83
C LYS A 399 -34.56 6.01 2.02
N GLU A 400 -34.25 7.18 1.48
CA GLU A 400 -33.01 7.44 0.80
C GLU A 400 -32.09 8.22 1.73
N LYS A 401 -30.81 7.86 1.72
CA LYS A 401 -29.75 8.58 2.40
C LYS A 401 -28.55 8.68 1.48
N ASP A 402 -27.99 9.87 1.40
CA ASP A 402 -26.75 10.08 0.68
C ASP A 402 -25.59 9.43 1.43
N ALA A 403 -24.77 8.70 0.67
CA ALA A 403 -23.51 8.13 1.10
C ALA A 403 -22.41 8.62 0.19
N GLU A 404 -21.22 8.79 0.75
CA GLU A 404 -20.11 9.43 0.04
C GLU A 404 -18.93 8.48 -0.04
N TRP A 405 -18.23 8.53 -1.17
CA TRP A 405 -16.95 7.86 -1.33
C TRP A 405 -15.89 8.85 -1.86
N PRO A 406 -14.72 8.97 -1.20
CA PRO A 406 -14.42 8.46 0.14
C PRO A 406 -15.39 9.02 1.21
N ALA A 407 -15.66 8.26 2.26
CA ALA A 407 -16.60 8.68 3.30
C ALA A 407 -16.12 9.93 4.04
N SER A 408 -17.04 10.85 4.33
CA SER A 408 -16.75 12.01 5.21
C SER A 408 -16.31 11.59 6.60
N PHE A 409 -15.44 12.41 7.21
CA PHE A 409 -15.06 12.24 8.59
C PHE A 409 -16.22 12.64 9.51
N VAL A 410 -16.52 11.79 10.49
CA VAL A 410 -17.47 12.11 11.55
C VAL A 410 -16.69 12.12 12.87
N PRO A 411 -16.41 13.30 13.46
CA PRO A 411 -15.62 13.42 14.69
C PRO A 411 -16.13 12.57 15.86
N SER A 412 -17.43 12.25 15.88
CA SER A 412 -18.06 11.43 16.91
C SER A 412 -17.97 9.92 16.67
N ALA A 413 -17.46 9.46 15.52
CA ALA A 413 -17.26 8.04 15.24
C ALA A 413 -15.89 7.61 15.80
N ALA A 414 -15.91 7.02 16.99
CA ALA A 414 -14.74 6.53 17.71
C ALA A 414 -13.65 5.90 16.80
N VAL A 415 -12.45 6.50 16.79
CA VAL A 415 -11.06 5.95 16.65
C VAL A 415 -10.77 4.84 15.62
N GLY A 416 -11.74 4.37 14.84
CA GLY A 416 -11.64 3.14 14.04
C GLY A 416 -11.92 3.32 12.54
N ARG A 417 -12.40 4.49 12.12
CA ARG A 417 -12.63 4.82 10.70
C ARG A 417 -11.63 5.89 10.27
N ASP A 418 -10.35 5.53 10.25
CA ASP A 418 -9.32 6.42 9.71
C ASP A 418 -9.46 6.44 8.17
N PRO A 419 -9.77 7.58 7.56
CA PRO A 419 -9.79 7.70 6.10
C PRO A 419 -8.38 7.51 5.51
N PHE A 420 -8.32 7.29 4.19
CA PHE A 420 -7.10 7.08 3.39
C PHE A 420 -6.03 8.18 3.57
N LYS A 421 -6.40 9.33 4.14
CA LYS A 421 -5.50 10.35 4.66
C LYS A 421 -5.56 10.31 6.19
N TRP A 422 -4.45 9.95 6.84
CA TRP A 422 -4.39 9.86 8.31
C TRP A 422 -4.72 11.18 9.03
N TYR A 423 -4.69 12.32 8.32
CA TYR A 423 -5.07 13.63 8.84
C TYR A 423 -5.68 14.49 7.73
N ILE A 424 -6.98 14.76 7.84
CA ILE A 424 -7.74 15.73 7.05
C ILE A 424 -7.90 16.97 7.94
N GLU A 425 -7.66 18.16 7.41
CA GLU A 425 -7.86 19.39 8.17
C GLU A 425 -9.35 19.59 8.50
N GLU A 426 -9.68 20.27 9.60
CA GLU A 426 -11.06 20.51 9.97
C GLU A 426 -11.77 21.33 8.87
N GLY A 427 -12.77 20.74 8.22
CA GLY A 427 -13.48 21.33 7.08
C GLY A 427 -12.95 20.92 5.69
N GLU A 428 -11.87 20.15 5.60
CA GLU A 428 -11.37 19.61 4.33
C GLU A 428 -12.23 18.42 3.86
N GLU A 429 -12.67 18.43 2.60
CA GLU A 429 -13.39 17.32 1.99
C GLU A 429 -12.43 16.16 1.62
N PRO A 430 -12.66 14.92 2.07
CA PRO A 430 -11.84 13.79 1.65
C PRO A 430 -12.02 13.48 0.17
N TYR A 431 -10.92 13.31 -0.55
CA TYR A 431 -10.91 12.81 -1.93
C TYR A 431 -9.84 11.74 -2.12
N PHE A 432 -10.02 10.88 -3.12
CA PHE A 432 -9.06 9.84 -3.48
C PHE A 432 -8.22 10.32 -4.65
N THR A 433 -6.90 10.38 -4.50
CA THR A 433 -5.98 10.74 -5.60
C THR A 433 -5.95 9.62 -6.64
N VAL A 434 -6.28 9.97 -7.89
CA VAL A 434 -6.33 9.05 -9.03
C VAL A 434 -5.19 9.27 -10.02
N TYR A 435 -4.53 10.43 -9.95
CA TYR A 435 -3.41 10.76 -10.82
C TYR A 435 -2.50 11.79 -10.16
N ARG A 436 -1.20 11.70 -10.43
CA ARG A 436 -0.20 12.74 -10.15
C ARG A 436 0.62 13.03 -11.40
N SER A 437 0.91 14.30 -11.62
CA SER A 437 1.82 14.72 -12.68
C SER A 437 3.24 14.20 -12.43
N GLU A 438 4.04 14.08 -13.49
CA GLU A 438 5.43 13.63 -13.40
C GLU A 438 6.39 14.71 -12.86
N GLY A 439 5.90 15.93 -12.57
CA GLY A 439 6.67 16.98 -11.91
C GLY A 439 6.49 18.38 -12.49
N ARG A 440 7.24 19.32 -11.92
CA ARG A 440 7.07 20.79 -12.00
C ARG A 440 7.22 21.42 -13.39
N ASP A 441 8.11 20.91 -14.23
CA ASP A 441 8.49 21.60 -15.48
C ASP A 441 7.58 21.30 -16.67
N ARG A 442 6.43 20.66 -16.43
CA ARG A 442 5.47 20.41 -17.51
C ARG A 442 4.66 21.67 -17.81
N GLY A 443 4.69 22.05 -19.10
CA GLY A 443 3.75 23.01 -19.66
C GLY A 443 2.32 22.49 -19.62
N ARG A 444 1.38 23.29 -20.13
CA ARG A 444 -0.03 22.90 -20.19
C ARG A 444 -0.24 21.58 -20.92
N GLU A 445 -0.91 20.64 -20.28
CA GLU A 445 -1.28 19.34 -20.83
C GLU A 445 -2.71 18.97 -20.44
N THR A 446 -3.34 18.13 -21.25
CA THR A 446 -4.64 17.52 -20.92
C THR A 446 -4.43 16.06 -20.55
N VAL A 447 -4.72 15.71 -19.30
CA VAL A 447 -4.63 14.34 -18.79
C VAL A 447 -6.02 13.77 -18.68
N TRP A 448 -6.21 12.57 -19.23
CA TRP A 448 -7.47 11.85 -19.16
C TRP A 448 -7.40 10.70 -18.17
N VAL A 449 -8.22 10.76 -17.12
CA VAL A 449 -8.25 9.79 -16.02
C VAL A 449 -9.58 9.04 -16.01
N ASP A 450 -9.51 7.71 -16.03
CA ASP A 450 -10.70 6.87 -15.92
C ASP A 450 -11.18 6.82 -14.46
N HIS A 451 -12.48 7.04 -14.25
CA HIS A 451 -13.09 7.05 -12.92
C HIS A 451 -13.41 5.64 -12.43
N GLY A 452 -13.04 5.35 -11.19
CA GLY A 452 -13.40 4.10 -10.54
C GLY A 452 -13.04 4.07 -9.06
N ILE A 453 -13.68 3.17 -8.33
CA ILE A 453 -13.31 2.84 -6.94
C ILE A 453 -12.25 1.75 -6.96
N PRO A 454 -11.16 1.85 -6.18
CA PRO A 454 -10.18 0.79 -6.04
C PRO A 454 -10.84 -0.50 -5.57
N THR A 455 -10.70 -1.56 -6.36
CA THR A 455 -11.26 -2.88 -6.07
C THR A 455 -10.19 -3.90 -5.71
N GLY A 456 -8.95 -3.68 -6.17
CA GLY A 456 -7.83 -4.55 -5.85
C GLY A 456 -6.47 -3.95 -6.18
N GLN A 457 -5.42 -4.56 -5.65
CA GLN A 457 -4.04 -4.14 -5.81
C GLN A 457 -3.13 -5.36 -5.83
N ARG A 458 -2.29 -5.43 -6.87
CA ARG A 458 -1.35 -6.51 -7.10
C ARG A 458 0.07 -5.99 -7.15
N LEU A 459 0.94 -6.58 -6.35
CA LEU A 459 2.37 -6.29 -6.33
C LEU A 459 3.13 -7.52 -6.79
N ALA A 460 4.06 -7.34 -7.72
CA ALA A 460 4.97 -8.38 -8.17
C ALA A 460 6.38 -7.82 -8.20
N SER A 461 7.32 -8.48 -7.51
CA SER A 461 8.71 -8.01 -7.47
C SER A 461 9.73 -9.11 -7.66
N ILE A 462 10.93 -8.68 -8.08
CA ILE A 462 12.14 -9.49 -8.13
C ILE A 462 13.18 -8.75 -7.29
N ASP A 463 13.71 -9.41 -6.28
CA ASP A 463 14.80 -8.92 -5.44
C ASP A 463 16.06 -9.79 -5.61
N TRP A 464 17.22 -9.21 -5.37
CA TRP A 464 18.47 -9.95 -5.42
C TRP A 464 19.51 -9.40 -4.46
N THR A 465 20.42 -10.28 -4.08
CA THR A 465 21.70 -9.94 -3.46
C THR A 465 22.81 -10.75 -4.12
N ALA A 466 23.99 -10.15 -4.34
CA ALA A 466 25.14 -10.86 -4.87
C ALA A 466 26.45 -10.32 -4.30
N LYS A 467 27.41 -11.21 -4.03
CA LYS A 467 28.77 -10.91 -3.57
C LYS A 467 29.76 -11.42 -4.62
N LEU A 468 30.29 -10.51 -5.42
CA LEU A 468 31.16 -10.83 -6.56
C LEU A 468 32.51 -10.12 -6.40
N ALA A 469 33.53 -10.85 -5.95
CA ALA A 469 34.92 -10.38 -5.87
C ALA A 469 35.06 -9.01 -5.14
N GLY A 470 34.54 -8.90 -3.92
CA GLY A 470 34.58 -7.68 -3.09
C GLY A 470 33.59 -6.60 -3.53
N LEU A 471 32.64 -6.93 -4.39
CA LEU A 471 31.56 -6.07 -4.87
C LEU A 471 30.22 -6.69 -4.39
N ASP A 472 29.53 -5.97 -3.52
CA ASP A 472 28.22 -6.33 -2.99
C ASP A 472 27.17 -5.58 -3.81
N LEU A 473 26.24 -6.34 -4.40
CA LEU A 473 25.12 -5.85 -5.19
C LEU A 473 23.84 -6.24 -4.48
N SER A 474 22.88 -5.33 -4.38
CA SER A 474 21.52 -5.65 -3.97
C SER A 474 20.52 -4.76 -4.69
N GLY A 475 19.31 -5.25 -4.88
CA GLY A 475 18.30 -4.45 -5.53
C GLY A 475 16.94 -5.13 -5.52
N GLU A 476 15.95 -4.36 -5.92
CA GLU A 476 14.59 -4.82 -6.13
C GLU A 476 13.96 -4.03 -7.27
N ILE A 477 13.16 -4.70 -8.09
CA ILE A 477 12.23 -4.07 -9.04
C ILE A 477 10.84 -4.61 -8.73
N SER A 478 9.88 -3.72 -8.53
CA SER A 478 8.50 -4.05 -8.19
C SER A 478 7.52 -3.34 -9.11
N ARG A 479 6.51 -4.08 -9.56
CA ARG A 479 5.35 -3.57 -10.30
C ARG A 479 4.12 -3.60 -9.41
N ASN A 480 3.39 -2.50 -9.42
CA ASN A 480 2.11 -2.33 -8.74
C ASN A 480 1.01 -2.15 -9.80
N ASN A 481 0.02 -3.04 -9.81
CA ASN A 481 -1.16 -2.95 -10.66
C ASN A 481 -2.39 -2.77 -9.77
N GLN A 482 -2.98 -1.58 -9.80
CA GLN A 482 -4.15 -1.21 -9.03
C GLN A 482 -5.38 -1.26 -9.92
N SER A 483 -6.36 -2.07 -9.53
CA SER A 483 -7.63 -2.26 -10.24
C SER A 483 -8.69 -1.34 -9.68
N PHE A 484 -9.52 -0.78 -10.56
CA PHE A 484 -10.69 0.00 -10.19
C PHE A 484 -11.92 -0.47 -10.97
N MET A 485 -13.08 -0.05 -10.48
CA MET A 485 -14.35 -0.29 -11.15
C MET A 485 -15.26 0.93 -11.00
N TYR A 486 -15.95 1.28 -12.08
CA TYR A 486 -17.01 2.28 -12.00
C TYR A 486 -18.14 1.78 -11.08
N PRO A 487 -18.59 2.58 -10.09
CA PRO A 487 -19.50 2.11 -9.06
C PRO A 487 -20.95 2.03 -9.56
N ILE A 488 -21.35 0.85 -10.01
CA ILE A 488 -22.74 0.52 -10.36
C ILE A 488 -23.04 -0.91 -9.89
N GLY A 489 -24.30 -1.14 -9.51
CA GLY A 489 -24.72 -2.36 -8.82
C GLY A 489 -24.38 -3.64 -9.58
N ASN A 490 -24.31 -4.75 -8.86
CA ASN A 490 -23.99 -6.07 -9.41
C ASN A 490 -22.66 -6.15 -10.21
N ASN A 491 -21.71 -5.26 -9.92
CA ASN A 491 -20.44 -5.15 -10.65
C ASN A 491 -20.67 -4.99 -12.17
N GLU A 492 -21.65 -4.15 -12.56
CA GLU A 492 -21.90 -3.84 -13.97
C GLU A 492 -20.94 -2.80 -14.57
N GLY A 493 -20.12 -2.19 -13.74
CA GLY A 493 -19.20 -1.13 -14.13
C GLY A 493 -18.06 -1.66 -14.96
N GLU A 494 -17.54 -0.81 -15.83
CA GLU A 494 -16.30 -1.08 -16.53
C GLU A 494 -15.15 -1.15 -15.52
N ARG A 495 -14.26 -2.11 -15.74
CA ARG A 495 -13.04 -2.30 -14.96
C ARG A 495 -11.88 -1.66 -15.69
N ASN A 496 -11.00 -1.04 -14.94
CA ASN A 496 -9.79 -0.42 -15.42
C ASN A 496 -8.66 -0.73 -14.43
N ALA A 497 -7.42 -0.52 -14.88
CA ALA A 497 -6.25 -0.73 -14.05
C ALA A 497 -5.21 0.35 -14.34
N SER A 498 -4.50 0.75 -13.30
CA SER A 498 -3.30 1.58 -13.40
C SER A 498 -2.08 0.74 -13.04
N GLU A 499 -0.98 1.00 -13.75
CA GLU A 499 0.30 0.34 -13.49
C GLU A 499 1.35 1.36 -13.07
N SER A 500 2.15 1.01 -12.07
CA SER A 500 3.28 1.81 -11.59
C SER A 500 4.46 0.90 -11.27
N ILE A 501 5.68 1.43 -11.43
CA ILE A 501 6.92 0.73 -11.13
C ILE A 501 7.72 1.45 -10.03
N ALA A 502 8.40 0.66 -9.20
CA ALA A 502 9.44 1.15 -8.31
C ALA A 502 10.66 0.23 -8.38
N TYR A 503 11.84 0.81 -8.26
CA TYR A 503 13.07 0.03 -8.17
C TYR A 503 14.12 0.74 -7.32
N TRP A 504 15.04 -0.06 -6.79
CA TRP A 504 16.29 0.42 -6.22
C TRP A 504 17.42 -0.57 -6.51
N LEU A 505 18.64 -0.03 -6.60
CA LEU A 505 19.88 -0.76 -6.79
C LEU A 505 20.95 -0.14 -5.91
N ASN A 506 21.58 -0.98 -5.10
CA ASN A 506 22.74 -0.65 -4.30
C ASN A 506 23.97 -1.40 -4.81
N ILE A 507 25.08 -0.68 -4.91
CA ILE A 507 26.38 -1.20 -5.31
C ILE A 507 27.39 -0.76 -4.26
N LYS A 508 28.07 -1.70 -3.61
CA LYS A 508 29.10 -1.43 -2.62
C LYS A 508 30.38 -2.19 -2.97
N LYS A 509 31.48 -1.47 -3.18
CA LYS A 509 32.82 -2.03 -3.40
C LYS A 509 33.65 -1.89 -2.14
N THR A 510 34.18 -3.01 -1.65
CA THR A 510 35.22 -3.01 -0.63
C THR A 510 36.55 -2.69 -1.29
N LEU A 511 37.17 -1.60 -0.85
CA LEU A 511 38.52 -1.19 -1.23
C LEU A 511 39.52 -1.72 -0.19
N VAL A 512 40.64 -1.03 0.01
CA VAL A 512 41.68 -1.41 0.98
C VAL A 512 41.35 -0.85 2.37
N ARG A 513 41.68 -1.60 3.42
CA ARG A 513 41.63 -1.17 4.84
C ARG A 513 40.25 -0.69 5.34
N GLY A 514 39.17 -1.39 4.96
CA GLY A 514 37.82 -1.06 5.44
C GLY A 514 37.23 0.22 4.83
N LEU A 515 37.87 0.77 3.80
CA LEU A 515 37.27 1.80 2.96
C LEU A 515 36.26 1.17 2.01
N TYR A 516 35.07 1.75 1.92
CA TYR A 516 34.01 1.31 1.01
C TYR A 516 33.67 2.43 0.03
N LEU A 517 33.44 2.08 -1.23
CA LEU A 517 32.81 2.95 -2.21
C LEU A 517 31.40 2.43 -2.49
N GLY A 518 30.40 3.28 -2.33
CA GLY A 518 28.99 2.93 -2.54
C GLY A 518 28.35 3.80 -3.61
N ALA A 519 27.40 3.24 -4.34
CA ALA A 519 26.47 3.98 -5.19
C ALA A 519 25.07 3.40 -5.03
N GLU A 520 24.07 4.27 -5.13
CA GLU A 520 22.66 3.88 -5.05
C GLU A 520 21.87 4.59 -6.15
N ILE A 521 20.95 3.85 -6.77
CA ILE A 521 20.02 4.37 -7.77
C ILE A 521 18.63 3.86 -7.40
N TYR A 522 17.65 4.76 -7.32
CA TYR A 522 16.27 4.40 -7.06
C TYR A 522 15.32 5.22 -7.93
N ARG A 523 14.12 4.68 -8.14
CA ARG A 523 12.98 5.37 -8.77
C ARG A 523 11.69 4.81 -8.18
N MET A 524 10.70 5.67 -8.02
CA MET A 524 9.35 5.28 -7.66
C MET A 524 8.39 6.14 -8.47
N ASP A 525 7.50 5.51 -9.23
CA ASP A 525 6.47 6.25 -9.94
C ASP A 525 5.52 6.97 -8.94
N PRO A 526 4.95 8.14 -9.31
CA PRO A 526 4.14 8.96 -8.40
C PRO A 526 2.97 8.22 -7.74
N ASP A 527 2.35 7.30 -8.49
CA ASP A 527 1.18 6.52 -8.08
C ASP A 527 1.54 5.12 -7.55
N TYR A 528 2.84 4.83 -7.38
CA TYR A 528 3.26 3.62 -6.70
C TYR A 528 2.84 3.65 -5.23
N SER A 529 2.11 2.61 -4.83
CA SER A 529 1.73 2.35 -3.45
C SER A 529 2.09 0.89 -3.14
N GLY A 530 2.99 0.70 -2.18
CA GLY A 530 3.47 -0.60 -1.74
C GLY A 530 4.20 -0.40 -0.42
N GLY A 531 3.94 -1.26 0.55
CA GLY A 531 4.33 -1.05 1.94
C GLY A 531 3.71 -2.06 2.87
#